data_AF-A0A7C6AI58-F1
#
_entry.id   AF-A0A7C6AI58-F1
#
_cell.length_a   1.000
_cell.length_b   1.000
_cell.length_c   1.000
_cell.angle_alpha   90.00
_cell.angle_beta   90.00
_cell.angle_gamma   90.00
#
_symmetry.space_group_name_H-M   'P 1'
#
loop_
_entity.id
_entity.type
_entity.pdbx_description
1 polymer ?
#
loop_
_entity_poly.entity_id
_entity_poly.type
_entity_poly.pdbx_seq_one_letter_code
_entity_poly.pdbx_strand_id
1 'polypeptide(L)'
;MKRAEEFFNRYGTWAVGIAAFTLIPYKIFTIASGVFMLRNLKVFIAASFLGRGGRFMTEAVLIMLFGEEILSFLSAHFELITILVGAAVILFLAVYSL
;
A
#
# COMPACT_ATOMS: atom_id res chain seq x y z
N MET A 1 -1.87 18.18 -17.94
CA MET A 1 -2.44 16.82 -18.02
C MET A 1 -1.49 15.83 -18.69
N LYS A 2 -1.08 16.02 -19.96
CA LYS A 2 -0.23 15.06 -20.71
C LYS A 2 1.04 14.59 -19.99
N ARG A 3 1.81 15.48 -19.35
CA ARG A 3 3.01 15.10 -18.57
C ARG A 3 2.68 14.18 -17.38
N ALA A 4 1.63 14.46 -16.63
CA ALA A 4 1.25 13.66 -15.46
C ALA A 4 0.79 12.26 -15.89
N GLU A 5 0.04 12.18 -16.98
CA GLU A 5 -0.38 10.93 -17.61
C GLU A 5 0.82 10.10 -18.12
N GLU A 6 1.81 10.71 -18.77
CA GLU A 6 3.03 10.00 -19.20
C GLU A 6 3.81 9.44 -18.00
N PHE A 7 3.99 10.23 -16.94
CA PHE A 7 4.62 9.77 -15.70
C PHE A 7 3.83 8.62 -15.06
N PHE A 8 2.50 8.75 -15.00
CA PHE A 8 1.64 7.74 -14.39
C PHE A 8 1.54 6.46 -15.25
N ASN A 9 1.58 6.57 -16.58
CA ASN A 9 1.65 5.40 -17.46
C ASN A 9 2.97 4.64 -17.30
N ARG A 10 4.06 5.36 -17.00
CA ARG A 10 5.38 4.74 -16.80
C ARG A 10 5.57 4.16 -15.41
N TYR A 11 5.09 4.84 -14.37
CA TYR A 11 5.38 4.50 -12.96
C TYR A 11 4.15 4.16 -12.13
N GLY A 12 2.94 4.33 -12.64
CA GLY A 12 1.69 4.24 -11.88
C GLY A 12 1.49 2.91 -11.18
N THR A 13 1.89 1.80 -11.81
CA THR A 13 1.82 0.46 -11.21
C THR A 13 2.71 0.35 -9.97
N TRP A 14 3.93 0.89 -10.04
CA TRP A 14 4.86 0.95 -8.91
C TRP A 14 4.40 1.95 -7.85
N ALA A 15 3.86 3.09 -8.28
CA ALA A 15 3.32 4.12 -7.40
C ALA A 15 2.15 3.58 -6.57
N VAL A 16 1.24 2.80 -7.16
CA VAL A 16 0.15 2.12 -6.44
C VAL A 16 0.70 1.12 -5.43
N GLY A 17 1.69 0.31 -5.82
CA GLY A 17 2.32 -0.66 -4.93
C GLY A 17 2.96 0.02 -3.72
N ILE A 18 3.80 1.03 -3.94
CA ILE A 18 4.44 1.78 -2.86
C ILE A 18 3.39 2.49 -2.00
N ALA A 19 2.39 3.13 -2.61
CA ALA A 19 1.32 3.80 -1.87
C ALA A 19 0.43 2.82 -1.07
N ALA A 20 0.34 1.56 -1.49
CA ALA A 20 -0.42 0.54 -0.77
C ALA A 20 0.22 0.19 0.58
N PHE A 21 1.56 0.27 0.69
CA PHE A 21 2.32 -0.09 1.90
C PHE A 21 2.81 1.11 2.73
N THR A 22 2.81 2.33 2.17
CA THR A 22 3.31 3.54 2.85
C THR A 22 2.17 4.38 3.44
N LEU A 23 2.53 5.42 4.23
CA LEU A 23 1.59 6.46 4.71
C LEU A 23 1.04 7.34 3.57
N ILE A 24 1.54 7.16 2.35
CA ILE A 24 1.08 7.90 1.17
C ILE A 24 -0.40 7.56 0.91
N PRO A 25 -1.24 8.53 0.49
CA PRO A 25 -2.66 8.33 0.26
C PRO A 25 -2.94 7.41 -0.93
N TYR A 26 -2.92 6.09 -0.70
CA TYR A 26 -3.24 5.04 -1.68
C TYR A 26 -4.48 5.31 -2.51
N LYS A 27 -5.57 5.78 -1.87
CA LYS A 27 -6.85 6.02 -2.55
C LYS A 27 -6.69 7.00 -3.72
N ILE A 28 -5.81 7.99 -3.62
CA ILE A 28 -5.54 8.94 -4.71
C ILE A 28 -4.88 8.22 -5.89
N PHE A 29 -3.91 7.35 -5.63
CA PHE A 29 -3.25 6.56 -6.66
C PHE A 29 -4.20 5.52 -7.29
N THR A 30 -5.09 4.93 -6.50
CA THR A 30 -6.15 4.04 -7.00
C THR A 30 -7.10 4.77 -7.95
N ILE A 31 -7.57 5.98 -7.57
CA ILE A 31 -8.44 6.79 -8.43
C ILE A 31 -7.69 7.22 -9.70
N ALA A 32 -6.45 7.70 -9.55
CA ALA A 32 -5.60 8.06 -10.68
C ALA A 32 -5.37 6.88 -11.64
N SER A 33 -5.30 5.65 -11.12
CA SER A 33 -5.21 4.43 -11.93
C SER A 33 -6.42 4.22 -12.85
N GLY A 34 -7.61 4.54 -12.36
CA GLY A 34 -8.82 4.54 -13.18
C GLY A 34 -8.83 5.67 -14.20
N VAL A 35 -8.49 6.89 -13.77
CA VAL A 35 -8.45 8.09 -14.63
C VAL A 35 -7.46 7.93 -15.80
N PHE A 36 -6.28 7.36 -15.55
CA PHE A 36 -5.25 7.16 -16.56
C PHE A 36 -5.30 5.77 -17.23
N MET A 37 -6.37 5.00 -17.00
CA MET A 37 -6.58 3.67 -17.62
C MET A 37 -5.34 2.77 -17.55
N LEU A 38 -4.85 2.53 -16.34
CA LEU A 38 -3.64 1.73 -16.09
C LEU A 38 -3.73 0.37 -16.79
N ARG A 39 -2.84 0.12 -17.76
CA ARG A 39 -2.89 -1.09 -18.60
C ARG A 39 -2.59 -2.39 -17.83
N ASN A 40 -1.74 -2.34 -16.80
CA ASN A 40 -1.30 -3.52 -16.09
C ASN A 40 -2.19 -3.82 -14.85
N LEU A 41 -3.44 -4.19 -15.13
CA LEU A 41 -4.46 -4.43 -14.10
C LEU A 41 -4.10 -5.58 -13.16
N LYS A 42 -3.37 -6.60 -13.64
CA LYS A 42 -2.95 -7.75 -12.83
C LYS A 42 -2.02 -7.34 -11.69
N VAL A 43 -0.99 -6.54 -12.00
CA VAL A 43 -0.05 -6.04 -10.99
C VAL A 43 -0.74 -5.06 -10.05
N PHE A 44 -1.62 -4.21 -10.58
CA PHE A 44 -2.45 -3.33 -9.76
C PHE A 44 -3.28 -4.11 -8.74
N ILE A 45 -4.01 -5.15 -9.17
CA ILE A 45 -4.83 -5.97 -8.27
C ILE A 45 -3.96 -6.68 -7.23
N ALA A 46 -2.86 -7.31 -7.65
CA ALA A 46 -1.96 -8.02 -6.73
C ALA A 46 -1.36 -7.09 -5.68
N ALA A 47 -0.86 -5.92 -6.09
CA ALA A 47 -0.29 -4.93 -5.18
C ALA A 47 -1.34 -4.36 -4.22
N SER A 48 -2.55 -4.09 -4.73
CA SER A 48 -3.69 -3.61 -3.94
C SER A 48 -4.13 -4.64 -2.90
N PHE A 49 -4.25 -5.89 -3.30
CA PHE A 49 -4.65 -6.99 -2.44
C PHE A 49 -3.61 -7.27 -1.35
N LEU A 50 -2.33 -7.35 -1.71
CA LEU A 50 -1.26 -7.59 -0.74
C LEU A 50 -1.06 -6.40 0.21
N GLY A 51 -1.10 -5.17 -0.29
CA GLY A 51 -0.89 -3.99 0.55
C GLY A 51 -2.09 -3.67 1.44
N ARG A 52 -3.27 -3.51 0.85
CA ARG A 52 -4.48 -3.14 1.61
C ARG A 52 -5.12 -4.33 2.28
N GLY A 53 -5.26 -5.45 1.58
CA GLY A 53 -5.75 -6.69 2.17
C GLY A 53 -4.83 -7.16 3.30
N GLY A 54 -3.52 -7.16 3.08
CA GLY A 54 -2.53 -7.48 4.12
C GLY A 54 -2.69 -6.60 5.37
N ARG A 55 -2.69 -5.27 5.20
CA ARG A 55 -2.85 -4.34 6.33
C ARG A 55 -4.12 -4.59 7.15
N PHE A 56 -5.29 -4.58 6.49
CA PHE A 56 -6.56 -4.69 7.19
C PHE A 56 -6.80 -6.11 7.73
N MET A 57 -6.30 -7.15 7.05
CA MET A 57 -6.36 -8.51 7.59
C MET A 57 -5.45 -8.68 8.79
N THR A 58 -4.24 -8.11 8.79
CA THR A 58 -3.37 -8.14 9.97
C THR A 58 -4.05 -7.44 11.15
N GLU A 59 -4.62 -6.25 10.93
CA GLU A 59 -5.39 -5.53 11.97
C GLU A 59 -6.57 -6.39 12.47
N ALA A 60 -7.35 -6.99 11.56
CA ALA A 60 -8.49 -7.84 11.92
C ALA A 60 -8.08 -9.10 12.70
N VAL A 61 -7.02 -9.79 12.29
CA VAL A 61 -6.51 -10.98 12.98
C VAL A 61 -6.00 -10.62 14.37
N LEU A 62 -5.29 -9.50 14.51
CA LEU A 62 -4.83 -9.03 15.83
C LEU A 62 -6.02 -8.74 16.76
N ILE A 63 -7.06 -8.07 16.27
CA ILE A 63 -8.27 -7.81 17.05
C ILE A 63 -8.99 -9.12 17.41
N MET A 64 -9.04 -10.08 16.49
CA MET A 64 -9.67 -11.38 16.74
C MET A 64 -8.93 -12.19 17.82
N LEU A 65 -7.60 -12.07 17.91
CA LEU A 65 -6.78 -12.81 18.88
C LEU A 65 -6.67 -12.11 20.24
N PHE A 66 -6.60 -10.78 20.26
CA PHE A 66 -6.27 -10.00 21.46
C PHE A 66 -7.40 -9.07 21.95
N GLY A 67 -8.53 -9.03 21.24
CA GLY A 67 -9.70 -8.23 21.63
C GLY A 67 -9.47 -6.71 21.54
N GLU A 68 -10.22 -5.94 22.33
CA GLU A 68 -10.20 -4.47 22.27
C GLU A 68 -8.91 -3.83 22.81
N GLU A 69 -8.13 -4.54 23.63
CA GLU A 69 -6.88 -4.00 24.18
C GLU A 69 -5.89 -3.64 23.06
N ILE A 70 -5.82 -4.46 22.02
CA ILE A 70 -4.92 -4.23 20.88
C ILE A 70 -5.33 -3.00 20.06
N LEU A 71 -6.61 -2.62 20.04
CA LEU A 71 -7.09 -1.44 19.32
C LEU A 71 -6.48 -0.16 19.89
N SER A 72 -6.39 -0.05 21.22
CA SER A 72 -5.77 1.09 21.88
C SER A 72 -4.28 1.20 21.51
N PHE A 73 -3.58 0.06 21.49
CA PHE A 73 -2.17 -0.02 21.13
C PHE A 73 -1.92 0.31 19.65
N LEU A 74 -2.70 -0.27 18.74
CA LEU A 74 -2.64 -0.03 17.30
C LEU A 74 -2.96 1.43 16.97
N SER A 75 -3.96 2.02 17.60
CA SER A 75 -4.35 3.41 17.38
C SER A 75 -3.27 4.38 17.87
N ALA A 76 -2.62 4.07 19.00
CA ALA A 76 -1.53 4.89 19.54
C ALA A 76 -0.23 4.82 18.72
N HIS A 77 0.05 3.68 18.07
CA HIS A 77 1.30 3.46 17.33
C HIS A 77 1.09 3.32 15.81
N PHE A 78 -0.08 3.67 15.30
CA PHE A 78 -0.49 3.44 13.91
C PHE A 78 0.51 4.00 12.90
N GLU A 79 0.99 5.22 13.14
CA GLU A 79 1.95 5.90 12.28
C GLU A 79 3.28 5.14 12.24
N LEU A 80 3.79 4.75 13.41
CA LEU A 80 5.07 4.07 13.55
C LEU A 80 5.02 2.64 12.97
N ILE A 81 3.94 1.90 13.22
CA ILE A 81 3.70 0.58 12.62
C ILE A 81 3.65 0.67 11.09
N THR A 82 2.94 1.68 10.56
CA THR A 82 2.84 1.88 9.10
C THR A 82 4.20 2.20 8.49
N ILE A 83 5.00 3.03 9.14
CA ILE A 83 6.35 3.37 8.67
C ILE A 83 7.26 2.14 8.69
N LEU A 84 7.25 1.37 9.77
CA LEU A 84 8.08 0.17 9.89
C LEU A 84 7.72 -0.88 8.84
N VAL A 85 6.43 -1.16 8.65
CA VAL A 85 5.96 -2.11 7.63
C VAL A 85 6.32 -1.60 6.23
N GLY A 86 6.07 -0.32 5.94
CA GLY A 86 6.43 0.28 4.65
C GLY A 86 7.93 0.22 4.36
N ALA A 87 8.77 0.55 5.35
CA ALA A 87 10.22 0.50 5.25
C ALA A 87 10.72 -0.94 5.06
N ALA A 88 10.17 -1.91 5.79
CA ALA A 88 10.51 -3.33 5.65
C ALA A 88 10.17 -3.86 4.25
N VAL A 89 9.01 -3.48 3.68
CA VAL A 89 8.62 -3.86 2.32
C VAL A 89 9.55 -3.24 1.28
N ILE A 90 9.89 -1.95 1.42
CA ILE A 90 10.84 -1.29 0.51
C ILE A 90 12.22 -1.95 0.58
N LEU A 91 12.72 -2.25 1.78
CA LEU A 91 13.98 -2.97 1.99
C LEU A 91 13.94 -4.37 1.36
N PHE A 92 12.88 -5.13 1.59
CA PHE A 92 12.69 -6.44 0.98
C PHE A 92 12.74 -6.37 -0.55
N LEU A 93 11.99 -5.45 -1.15
CA LEU A 93 11.98 -5.26 -2.59
C LEU A 93 13.35 -4.83 -3.13
N ALA A 94 14.06 -3.94 -2.41
CA ALA A 94 15.39 -3.49 -2.79
C ALA A 94 16.41 -4.64 -2.79
N VAL A 95 16.41 -5.47 -1.74
CA VAL A 95 17.30 -6.64 -1.63
C VAL A 95 17.04 -7.67 -2.72
N TYR A 96 15.77 -7.97 -3.03
CA TYR A 96 15.42 -8.93 -4.09
C TYR A 96 15.62 -8.38 -5.51
N SER A 97 15.75 -7.06 -5.66
CA SER A 97 16.01 -6.41 -6.96
C SER A 97 17.50 -6.22 -7.28
N LEU A 98 18.40 -6.59 -6.36
CA LEU A 98 19.86 -6.53 -6.45
C LEU A 98 20.44 -7.93 -6.72
#